data_AF-A0A7J7HSQ7-F1
#
_entry.id   AF-A0A7J7HSQ7-F1
#
_cell.length_a   1.000
_cell.length_b   1.000
_cell.length_c   1.000
_cell.angle_alpha   90.00
_cell.angle_beta   90.00
_cell.angle_gamma   90.00
#
_symmetry.space_group_name_H-M   'P 1'
#
loop_
_entity.id
_entity.type
_entity.pdbx_description
1 polymer ?
#
loop_
_entity_poly.entity_id
_entity_poly.type
_entity_poly.pdbx_seq_one_letter_code
_entity_poly.pdbx_strand_id
1 'polypeptide(L)'
;MHSCSALTVSTFDPNHFQSIISPSPFAPHSPTLSPLYHMGTKSLKNKNSDLRKSIENLEKNSVTSLRTLVNLGSEVYMQADVPDTRRIFVDVGLGFHVEFTWSEALNYIIAREEKLARQIEEYTRLIASIKAQIKMVCEGIRELLQLPGEGSY
;
A
#
# COMPACT_ATOMS: atom_id res chain seq x y z
N MET A 1 -21.98 -2.99 30.75
CA MET A 1 -20.77 -3.33 29.99
C MET A 1 -21.14 -3.26 28.51
N HIS A 2 -20.90 -2.12 27.85
CA HIS A 2 -21.26 -1.94 26.45
C HIS A 2 -20.11 -2.49 25.58
N SER A 3 -20.37 -3.62 24.93
CA SER A 3 -19.46 -4.20 23.94
C SER A 3 -19.50 -3.34 22.67
N CYS A 4 -18.45 -2.58 22.43
CA CYS A 4 -18.29 -1.76 21.23
C CYS A 4 -17.67 -2.65 20.13
N SER A 5 -18.50 -3.16 19.23
CA SER A 5 -18.04 -3.96 18.09
C SER A 5 -17.50 -3.03 17.00
N ALA A 6 -16.19 -2.76 17.02
CA ALA A 6 -15.53 -2.01 15.95
C ALA A 6 -15.43 -2.88 14.69
N LEU A 7 -15.87 -2.35 13.55
CA LEU A 7 -15.65 -2.92 12.22
C LEU A 7 -14.17 -2.82 11.86
N THR A 8 -13.37 -3.83 12.17
CA THR A 8 -12.05 -4.03 11.55
C THR A 8 -12.25 -4.85 10.28
N VAL A 9 -12.16 -4.22 9.11
CA VAL A 9 -12.24 -4.91 7.81
C VAL A 9 -10.89 -5.58 7.52
N SER A 10 -10.75 -6.82 7.96
CA SER A 10 -9.69 -7.74 7.57
C SER A 10 -9.97 -8.31 6.17
N THR A 11 -9.25 -7.77 5.19
CA THR A 11 -8.88 -8.30 3.86
C THR A 11 -9.50 -9.63 3.40
N PHE A 12 -10.19 -9.57 2.27
CA PHE A 12 -10.58 -10.69 1.39
C PHE A 12 -9.40 -11.02 0.45
N ASP A 13 -8.93 -12.28 0.38
CA ASP A 13 -7.91 -12.71 -0.60
C ASP A 13 -8.28 -14.09 -1.19
N PRO A 14 -8.52 -14.21 -2.51
CA PRO A 14 -8.90 -15.46 -3.15
C PRO A 14 -7.82 -16.17 -4.00
N ASN A 15 -6.51 -15.85 -3.95
CA ASN A 15 -5.53 -16.53 -4.84
C ASN A 15 -4.21 -17.00 -4.20
N HIS A 16 -4.22 -18.25 -3.75
CA HIS A 16 -3.25 -19.34 -3.96
C HIS A 16 -1.82 -19.07 -4.52
N PHE A 17 -0.80 -19.53 -3.75
CA PHE A 17 0.42 -20.30 -4.10
C PHE A 17 1.27 -19.98 -5.36
N GLN A 18 2.57 -19.65 -5.15
CA GLN A 18 3.74 -20.51 -5.47
C GLN A 18 5.06 -19.72 -5.44
N SER A 19 6.04 -20.33 -4.76
CA SER A 19 7.51 -20.25 -4.84
C SER A 19 8.23 -19.04 -5.50
N ILE A 20 9.24 -18.51 -4.78
CA ILE A 20 10.33 -17.72 -5.38
C ILE A 20 11.68 -18.28 -4.89
N ILE A 21 12.40 -18.96 -5.79
CA ILE A 21 13.87 -18.95 -5.85
C ILE A 21 14.24 -18.23 -7.15
N SER A 22 15.12 -17.22 -7.04
CA SER A 22 15.58 -16.29 -8.09
C SER A 22 16.35 -16.96 -9.25
N PRO A 23 16.47 -16.30 -10.42
CA PRO A 23 17.67 -15.49 -10.66
C PRO A 23 17.39 -14.12 -11.30
N SER A 24 18.26 -13.16 -10.97
CA SER A 24 18.32 -11.80 -11.52
C SER A 24 18.77 -11.80 -12.99
N PRO A 25 18.18 -10.93 -13.82
CA PRO A 25 18.99 -10.20 -14.79
C PRO A 25 18.61 -8.70 -14.80
N PHE A 26 19.59 -7.86 -14.45
CA PHE A 26 19.57 -6.44 -14.71
C PHE A 26 19.59 -6.20 -16.23
N ALA A 27 18.57 -5.53 -16.76
CA ALA A 27 18.55 -5.02 -18.13
C ALA A 27 18.60 -3.48 -18.14
N PRO A 28 19.28 -2.87 -19.12
CA PRO A 28 19.53 -1.44 -19.13
C PRO A 28 18.44 -0.65 -19.90
N HIS A 29 18.29 0.62 -19.53
CA HIS A 29 17.56 1.67 -20.24
C HIS A 29 16.02 1.73 -20.09
N SER A 30 15.59 2.39 -19.01
CA SER A 30 14.52 3.41 -19.00
C SER A 30 14.44 3.99 -17.57
N PRO A 31 13.90 5.20 -17.32
CA PRO A 31 13.65 5.69 -15.97
C PRO A 31 12.46 4.94 -15.31
N THR A 32 12.27 3.66 -15.63
CA THR A 32 11.22 2.84 -15.03
C THR A 32 11.73 2.29 -13.70
N LEU A 33 10.99 2.65 -12.66
CA LEU A 33 11.13 2.13 -11.31
C LEU A 33 11.25 0.60 -11.34
N SER A 34 12.29 0.07 -10.70
CA SER A 34 12.51 -1.37 -10.58
C SER A 34 11.26 -2.11 -10.07
N PRO A 35 10.91 -3.30 -10.61
CA PRO A 35 9.63 -3.99 -10.35
C PRO A 35 9.29 -4.20 -8.87
N LEU A 36 10.29 -4.34 -8.00
CA LEU A 36 10.13 -4.54 -6.56
C LEU A 36 9.44 -3.36 -5.84
N TYR A 37 9.66 -2.11 -6.29
CA TYR A 37 9.09 -0.90 -5.68
C TYR A 37 7.62 -0.70 -6.02
N HIS A 38 7.23 -1.20 -7.20
CA HIS A 38 5.85 -1.18 -7.65
C HIS A 38 4.98 -2.17 -6.84
N MET A 39 5.57 -3.17 -6.17
CA MET A 39 4.81 -4.20 -5.44
C MET A 39 4.43 -3.77 -4.02
N GLY A 40 5.33 -3.13 -3.27
CA GLY A 40 5.03 -2.64 -1.91
C GLY A 40 4.02 -1.50 -1.88
N THR A 41 4.10 -0.58 -2.85
CA THR A 41 3.15 0.55 -2.98
C THR A 41 1.76 0.10 -3.45
N LYS A 42 1.67 -1.01 -4.19
CA LYS A 42 0.39 -1.63 -4.60
C LYS A 42 -0.42 -2.13 -3.41
N SER A 43 0.20 -2.81 -2.45
CA SER A 43 -0.52 -3.36 -1.29
C SER A 43 -1.21 -2.27 -0.47
N LEU A 44 -0.52 -1.14 -0.23
CA LEU A 44 -1.08 -0.02 0.52
C LEU A 44 -2.15 0.74 -0.27
N LYS A 45 -1.95 0.94 -1.58
CA LYS A 45 -2.96 1.53 -2.47
C LYS A 45 -4.23 0.67 -2.57
N ASN A 46 -4.08 -0.66 -2.61
CA ASN A 46 -5.22 -1.57 -2.65
C ASN A 46 -6.07 -1.46 -1.38
N LYS A 47 -5.44 -1.44 -0.20
CA LYS A 47 -6.14 -1.29 1.08
C LYS A 47 -6.95 0.02 1.16
N ASN A 48 -6.38 1.15 0.72
CA ASN A 48 -7.10 2.43 0.69
C ASN A 48 -8.27 2.42 -0.31
N SER A 49 -8.07 1.80 -1.49
CA SER A 49 -9.12 1.64 -2.51
C SER A 49 -10.29 0.80 -2.01
N ASP A 50 -10.01 -0.32 -1.35
CA ASP A 50 -11.04 -1.22 -0.82
C ASP A 50 -11.84 -0.55 0.31
N LEU A 51 -11.15 0.16 1.22
CA LEU A 51 -11.80 0.94 2.27
C LEU A 51 -12.68 2.04 1.66
N ARG A 52 -12.17 2.79 0.68
CA ARG A 52 -12.91 3.85 0.00
C ARG A 52 -14.20 3.33 -0.62
N LYS A 53 -14.12 2.26 -1.41
CA LYS A 53 -15.29 1.64 -2.05
C LYS A 53 -16.33 1.20 -1.02
N SER A 54 -15.87 0.62 0.09
CA SER A 54 -16.75 0.18 1.17
C SER A 54 -17.51 1.36 1.79
N ILE A 55 -16.83 2.47 2.08
CA ILE A 55 -17.44 3.69 2.62
C ILE A 55 -18.41 4.32 1.61
N GLU A 56 -17.99 4.47 0.36
CA GLU A 56 -18.86 5.00 -0.70
C GLU A 56 -20.11 4.15 -0.88
N ASN A 57 -20.02 2.83 -0.73
CA ASN A 57 -21.19 1.95 -0.79
C ASN A 57 -22.11 2.14 0.41
N LEU A 58 -21.58 2.31 1.62
CA LEU A 58 -22.40 2.62 2.80
C LEU A 58 -23.13 3.97 2.64
N GLU A 59 -22.41 4.98 2.15
CA GLU A 59 -22.93 6.33 1.95
C GLU A 59 -23.98 6.39 0.84
N LYS A 60 -23.67 5.90 -0.36
CA LYS A 60 -24.58 5.93 -1.53
C LYS A 60 -25.89 5.19 -1.25
N ASN A 61 -25.83 4.09 -0.51
CA ASN A 61 -27.00 3.28 -0.19
C ASN A 61 -27.65 3.70 1.14
N SER A 62 -27.10 4.71 1.84
CA SER A 62 -27.57 5.16 3.15
C SER A 62 -27.78 4.00 4.13
N VAL A 63 -26.89 3.00 4.08
CA VAL A 63 -26.95 1.85 4.98
C VAL A 63 -26.58 2.36 6.35
N THR A 64 -27.52 2.39 7.30
CA THR A 64 -27.32 2.87 8.68
C THR A 64 -27.13 1.76 9.70
N SER A 65 -27.40 0.52 9.31
CA SER A 65 -27.18 -0.67 10.13
C SER A 65 -26.74 -1.80 9.22
N LEU A 66 -25.79 -2.63 9.67
CA LEU A 66 -25.19 -3.67 8.85
C LEU A 66 -25.10 -4.98 9.63
N ARG A 67 -25.66 -6.04 9.07
CA ARG A 67 -25.41 -7.41 9.52
C ARG A 67 -24.38 -8.04 8.59
N THR A 68 -23.27 -8.51 9.13
CA THR A 68 -22.12 -8.97 8.34
C THR A 68 -21.43 -10.18 8.97
N LEU A 69 -20.67 -10.92 8.16
CA LEU A 69 -19.73 -11.94 8.65
C LEU A 69 -18.34 -11.33 8.73
N VAL A 70 -17.77 -11.32 9.94
CA VAL A 70 -16.42 -10.82 10.21
C VAL A 70 -15.46 -11.99 10.26
N ASN A 71 -14.37 -11.91 9.50
CA ASN A 71 -13.30 -12.90 9.53
C ASN A 71 -12.40 -12.66 10.76
N LEU A 72 -12.37 -13.66 11.66
CA LEU A 72 -11.55 -13.66 12.87
C LEU A 72 -10.15 -14.26 12.65
N GLY A 73 -9.90 -14.87 11.49
CA GLY A 73 -8.65 -15.55 11.10
C GLY A 73 -8.88 -17.02 10.73
N SER A 74 -7.97 -17.59 9.93
CA SER A 74 -8.00 -19.01 9.53
C SER A 74 -9.36 -19.49 9.00
N GLU A 75 -10.02 -18.67 8.18
CA GLU A 75 -11.37 -18.93 7.63
C GLU A 75 -12.48 -19.10 8.68
N VAL A 76 -12.25 -18.62 9.91
CA VAL A 76 -13.26 -18.56 10.97
C VAL A 76 -14.04 -17.26 10.85
N TYR A 77 -15.35 -17.36 10.67
CA TYR A 77 -16.24 -16.21 10.52
C TYR A 77 -17.23 -16.12 11.69
N MET A 78 -17.51 -14.89 12.13
CA MET A 78 -18.50 -14.58 13.15
C MET A 78 -19.53 -13.60 12.60
N GLN A 79 -20.81 -13.87 12.86
CA GLN A 79 -21.86 -12.92 12.53
C GLN A 79 -21.83 -11.74 13.50
N ALA A 80 -21.82 -10.53 12.96
CA ALA A 80 -21.85 -9.30 13.70
C ALA A 80 -23.02 -8.43 13.22
N ASP A 81 -23.73 -7.83 14.17
CA ASP A 81 -24.72 -6.81 13.93
C ASP A 81 -24.13 -5.45 14.32
N VAL A 82 -24.10 -4.53 13.36
CA VAL A 82 -23.60 -3.17 13.49
C VAL A 82 -24.80 -2.23 13.51
N PRO A 83 -25.13 -1.63 14.66
CA PRO A 83 -26.35 -0.83 14.82
C PRO A 83 -26.25 0.57 14.20
N ASP A 84 -25.03 1.12 14.09
CA ASP A 84 -24.76 2.39 13.41
C ASP A 84 -23.49 2.28 12.58
N THR A 85 -23.62 2.54 11.29
CA THR A 85 -22.52 2.51 10.29
C THR A 85 -22.09 3.92 9.87
N ARG A 86 -22.77 4.98 10.33
CA ARG A 86 -22.46 6.38 9.98
C ARG A 86 -21.12 6.84 10.53
N ARG A 87 -20.63 6.13 11.53
CA ARG A 87 -19.34 6.33 12.19
C ARG A 87 -18.51 5.07 12.05
N ILE A 88 -17.24 5.24 11.67
CA ILE A 88 -16.29 4.14 11.50
C ILE A 88 -14.99 4.48 12.22
N PHE A 89 -14.32 3.45 12.76
CA PHE A 89 -12.99 3.60 13.31
C PHE A 89 -11.95 3.37 12.22
N VAL A 90 -11.11 4.37 11.96
CA VAL A 90 -10.01 4.28 11.01
C VAL A 90 -8.68 4.26 11.77
N ASP A 91 -7.84 3.28 11.44
CA ASP A 91 -6.47 3.19 11.95
C ASP A 91 -5.60 4.32 11.36
N VAL A 92 -5.19 5.24 12.23
CA VAL A 92 -4.31 6.37 11.89
C VAL A 92 -2.83 6.06 12.15
N GLY A 93 -2.52 4.89 12.70
CA GLY A 93 -1.18 4.38 13.00
C GLY A 93 -0.86 4.39 14.49
N LEU A 94 0.26 3.74 14.84
CA LEU A 94 0.77 3.64 16.22
C LEU A 94 -0.24 3.05 17.23
N GLY A 95 -1.18 2.23 16.76
CA GLY A 95 -2.23 1.62 17.58
C GLY A 95 -3.43 2.54 17.87
N PHE A 96 -3.45 3.75 17.32
CA PHE A 96 -4.56 4.68 17.49
C PHE A 96 -5.61 4.53 16.40
N HIS A 97 -6.86 4.54 16.83
CA HIS A 97 -8.04 4.51 15.96
C HIS A 97 -8.87 5.75 16.25
N VAL A 98 -9.29 6.44 15.20
CA VAL A 98 -10.12 7.65 15.30
C VAL A 98 -11.49 7.35 14.70
N GLU A 99 -12.54 7.79 15.39
CA GLU A 99 -13.89 7.72 14.88
C GLU A 99 -14.11 8.82 13.84
N PHE A 100 -14.52 8.44 12.63
CA PHE A 100 -14.84 9.35 11.54
C PHE A 100 -16.26 9.13 11.03
N THR A 101 -16.89 10.20 10.57
CA THR A 101 -18.01 10.13 9.63
C THR A 101 -17.52 9.65 8.25
N TRP A 102 -18.45 9.24 7.37
CA TRP A 102 -18.10 8.82 6.01
C TRP A 102 -17.29 9.87 5.25
N SER A 103 -17.73 11.14 5.29
CA SER A 103 -17.07 12.24 4.60
C SER A 103 -15.68 12.54 5.17
N GLU A 104 -15.52 12.52 6.50
CA GLU A 104 -14.21 12.68 7.14
C GLU A 104 -13.24 11.56 6.76
N ALA A 105 -13.72 10.32 6.73
CA ALA A 105 -12.91 9.18 6.34
C ALA A 105 -12.48 9.25 4.87
N LEU A 106 -13.37 9.65 3.96
CA LEU A 106 -13.04 9.85 2.54
C LEU A 106 -11.99 10.95 2.35
N ASN A 107 -12.11 12.06 3.07
CA ASN A 107 -11.12 13.13 3.07
C ASN A 107 -9.76 12.67 3.62
N TYR A 108 -9.78 11.87 4.70
CA TYR A 108 -8.57 11.29 5.27
C TYR A 108 -7.85 10.37 4.28
N ILE A 109 -8.59 9.53 3.54
CA ILE A 109 -8.02 8.64 2.52
C ILE A 109 -7.29 9.46 1.44
N ILE A 110 -7.91 10.54 0.94
CA ILE A 110 -7.30 11.43 -0.05
C ILE A 110 -5.99 12.03 0.49
N ALA A 111 -6.02 12.61 1.68
CA ALA A 111 -4.84 13.21 2.31
C ALA A 111 -3.72 12.18 2.53
N ARG A 112 -4.07 10.94 2.90
CA ARG A 112 -3.12 9.84 3.08
C ARG A 112 -2.52 9.40 1.75
N GLU A 113 -3.30 9.32 0.69
CA GLU A 113 -2.81 8.98 -0.66
C GLU A 113 -1.85 10.04 -1.19
N GLU A 114 -2.15 11.32 -1.04
CA GLU A 114 -1.26 12.41 -1.41
C GLU A 114 0.06 12.36 -0.64
N LYS A 115 0.00 12.11 0.68
CA LYS A 115 1.21 11.96 1.51
C LYS A 115 2.08 10.81 1.02
N LEU A 116 1.48 9.65 0.74
CA LEU A 116 2.20 8.49 0.21
C LEU A 116 2.80 8.78 -1.17
N ALA A 117 2.07 9.48 -2.03
CA ALA A 117 2.57 9.87 -3.36
C ALA A 117 3.80 10.77 -3.26
N ARG A 118 3.77 11.79 -2.38
CA ARG A 118 4.93 12.65 -2.12
C ARG A 118 6.13 11.88 -1.60
N GLN A 119 5.93 10.96 -0.65
CA GLN A 119 7.01 10.12 -0.12
C GLN A 119 7.61 9.23 -1.21
N ILE A 120 6.79 8.64 -2.08
CA ILE A 120 7.27 7.85 -3.21
C ILE A 120 8.15 8.69 -4.12
N GLU A 121 7.75 9.91 -4.44
CA GLU A 121 8.52 10.83 -5.28
C GLU A 121 9.86 11.20 -4.65
N GLU A 122 9.85 11.58 -3.36
CA GLU A 122 11.06 11.91 -2.61
C GLU A 122 12.07 10.75 -2.59
N TYR A 123 11.61 9.54 -2.26
CA TYR A 123 12.47 8.36 -2.27
C TYR A 123 12.94 8.00 -3.67
N THR A 124 12.10 8.17 -4.69
CA THR A 124 12.49 7.95 -6.09
C THR A 124 13.64 8.88 -6.48
N ARG A 125 13.57 10.16 -6.10
CA ARG A 125 14.64 11.14 -6.35
C ARG A 125 15.92 10.78 -5.59
N LEU A 126 15.80 10.38 -4.33
CA LEU A 126 16.95 9.96 -3.53
C LEU A 126 17.65 8.74 -4.14
N ILE A 127 16.89 7.73 -4.54
CA ILE A 127 17.41 6.54 -5.22
C ILE A 127 18.11 6.91 -6.51
N ALA A 128 17.52 7.80 -7.33
CA ALA A 128 18.13 8.26 -8.57
C ALA A 128 19.46 8.99 -8.31
N SER A 129 19.53 9.83 -7.28
CA SER A 129 20.75 10.54 -6.87
C SER A 129 21.85 9.56 -6.45
N ILE A 130 21.53 8.59 -5.60
CA ILE A 130 22.49 7.57 -5.14
C ILE A 130 22.99 6.74 -6.33
N LYS A 131 22.09 6.29 -7.21
CA LYS A 131 22.45 5.55 -8.43
C LYS A 131 23.40 6.36 -9.33
N ALA A 132 23.13 7.65 -9.52
CA ALA A 132 23.97 8.53 -10.31
C ALA A 132 25.36 8.69 -9.69
N GLN A 133 25.44 8.89 -8.38
CA GLN A 133 26.71 9.01 -7.66
C GLN A 133 27.56 7.74 -7.78
N ILE A 134 26.96 6.57 -7.60
CA ILE A 134 27.63 5.27 -7.80
C ILE A 134 28.15 5.17 -9.23
N LYS A 135 27.29 5.45 -10.22
CA LYS A 135 27.67 5.39 -11.63
C LYS A 135 28.85 6.31 -11.94
N MET A 136 28.82 7.56 -11.47
CA MET A 136 29.92 8.51 -11.68
C MET A 136 31.25 8.00 -11.12
N VAL A 137 31.24 7.44 -9.90
CA VAL A 137 32.46 6.87 -9.29
C VAL A 137 32.95 5.64 -10.06
N CYS A 138 32.04 4.75 -10.46
CA CYS A 138 32.40 3.56 -11.25
C CYS A 138 33.01 3.94 -12.60
N GLU A 139 32.43 4.90 -13.33
CA GLU A 139 32.99 5.39 -14.59
C GLU A 139 34.34 6.09 -14.38
N GLY A 140 34.47 6.92 -13.33
CA GLY A 140 35.75 7.56 -13.01
C GLY A 140 36.87 6.56 -12.71
N ILE A 141 36.59 5.48 -11.98
CA ILE A 141 37.55 4.39 -11.75
C ILE A 141 37.89 3.66 -13.06
N ARG A 142 36.87 3.37 -13.89
CA ARG A 142 37.03 2.70 -15.18
C ARG A 142 37.96 3.49 -16.11
N GLU A 143 37.76 4.79 -16.20
CA GLU A 143 38.60 5.70 -17.00
C GLU A 143 40.05 5.70 -16.52
N LEU A 144 40.28 5.83 -15.21
CA LEU A 144 41.63 5.83 -14.62
C LEU A 144 42.38 4.51 -14.84
N LEU A 145 41.66 3.38 -14.83
CA LEU A 145 42.22 2.04 -14.99
C LEU A 145 42.21 1.55 -16.45
N GLN A 146 41.73 2.35 -17.41
CA GLN A 146 41.61 1.98 -18.83
C GLN A 146 40.85 0.66 -19.06
N LEU A 147 39.86 0.38 -18.21
CA LEU A 147 39.08 -0.85 -18.30
C LEU A 147 38.09 -0.78 -19.47
N PRO A 148 37.84 -1.88 -20.20
CA PRO A 148 36.87 -1.90 -21.28
C PRO A 148 35.45 -1.60 -20.76
N GLY A 149 34.64 -0.92 -21.58
CA GLY A 149 33.29 -0.52 -21.22
C GLY A 149 32.34 -1.71 -21.01
N GLU A 150 31.37 -1.54 -20.12
CA GLU A 150 30.30 -2.53 -19.95
C GLU A 150 29.40 -2.56 -21.18
N GLY A 151 29.50 -3.64 -21.95
CA GLY A 151 28.75 -3.87 -23.21
C GLY A 151 29.45 -4.79 -24.21
N SER A 152 30.50 -5.51 -23.82
CA SER A 152 31.26 -6.38 -24.73
C SER A 152 31.35 -7.81 -24.21
N TYR A 153 30.21 -8.49 -24.01
CA TYR A 153 30.06 -9.95 -24.12
C TYR A 153 28.59 -10.27 -24.40
#